data_AF-A0A9E4KZD3-F1
#
_entry.id   AF-A0A9E4KZD3-F1
#
_cell.length_a   1.000
_cell.length_b   1.000
_cell.length_c   1.000
_cell.angle_alpha   90.00
_cell.angle_beta   90.00
_cell.angle_gamma   90.00
#
_symmetry.space_group_name_H-M   'P 1'
#
loop_
_entity.id
_entity.type
_entity.pdbx_description
1 polymer ?
#
loop_
_entity_poly.entity_id
_entity_poly.type
_entity_poly.pdbx_seq_one_letter_code
_entity_poly.pdbx_strand_id
1 'polypeptide(L)'
;MLPPPPCPLALQITAANTDAAAGACPAGDGADTITLARDISISQQLPPITSEITIEGNGYTLSGNGSFRLLDVDGGALTIRDMTLADGNASVGGAIRLRNGARVSATNLRFRDNEATKGGAIATVSDDVWLHVEGSSFIGNWATDDGGALLADGGTVNVANSSFQGNAAGKFGGALASRRGRVEVSNSTLSGNEANEGGGIHINGAYTTLTHLTLMNNRARQIVGAGVFKRSGPVLLRNSIVAGSGSGDDCFGDLDESRGNFSQDGTCATPEGGDPLLGELFGSPAYHPLRDASPAHGAADPAFCLPTDQLGNPRAHCDIGAMESERTASEQPPPERVIAADCTLADQIIAANTDAPAGACPAGQGADTIRLRESIVLDAPLPPITSQVTIDGKGYTVDGDNRFSVFEVVGGQAVFKNLRLINGRGAGEEGGAIDAHTDAEILISQVTFTNNTANSGGAVAVHGGRAGIYNSHFLDNSAEDKGGAIWFDATCYDIGNLELEGNSSTTRRPYWSGIDERDTPSGCGAGTGIFVRDG
;
A
#
# COMPACT_ATOMS: atom_id res chain seq x y z
N MET A 1 -22.59 55.59 7.22
CA MET A 1 -21.28 54.96 7.44
C MET A 1 -21.48 53.46 7.35
N LEU A 2 -20.81 52.80 6.41
CA LEU A 2 -20.71 51.34 6.45
C LEU A 2 -19.97 50.97 7.75
N PRO A 3 -20.36 49.89 8.46
CA PRO A 3 -19.60 49.42 9.61
C PRO A 3 -18.14 49.19 9.20
N PRO A 4 -17.16 49.46 10.07
CA PRO A 4 -15.76 49.22 9.76
C PRO A 4 -15.58 47.76 9.30
N PRO A 5 -14.77 47.50 8.27
CA PRO A 5 -14.53 46.14 7.82
C PRO A 5 -14.01 45.30 9.01
N PRO A 6 -14.43 44.04 9.14
CA PRO A 6 -13.96 43.20 10.22
C PRO A 6 -12.43 43.13 10.19
N CYS A 7 -11.85 43.11 11.40
CA CYS A 7 -10.42 43.02 11.65
C CYS A 7 -9.75 41.99 10.69
N PRO A 8 -8.85 42.42 9.79
CA PRO A 8 -8.17 41.53 8.86
C PRO A 8 -7.33 40.46 9.59
N LEU A 9 -7.24 39.25 9.03
CA LEU A 9 -6.54 38.11 9.65
C LEU A 9 -5.10 38.43 10.07
N ALA A 10 -4.34 39.15 9.24
CA ALA A 10 -2.98 39.58 9.59
C ALA A 10 -2.91 40.42 10.88
N LEU A 11 -3.90 41.28 11.08
CA LEU A 11 -3.99 42.11 12.29
C LEU A 11 -4.53 41.32 13.49
N GLN A 12 -5.40 40.32 13.27
CA GLN A 12 -5.82 39.37 14.32
C GLN A 12 -4.61 38.63 14.88
N ILE A 13 -3.76 38.07 14.01
CA ILE A 13 -2.53 37.38 14.40
C ILE A 13 -1.57 38.33 15.12
N THR A 14 -1.42 39.56 14.63
CA THR A 14 -0.55 40.56 15.28
C THR A 14 -1.04 40.89 16.69
N ALA A 15 -2.35 41.10 16.86
CA ALA A 15 -2.93 41.41 18.16
C ALA A 15 -2.76 40.24 19.15
N ALA A 16 -2.98 39.01 18.69
CA ALA A 16 -2.81 37.79 19.48
C ALA A 16 -1.34 37.51 19.86
N ASN A 17 -0.40 37.83 18.97
CA ASN A 17 1.02 37.68 19.28
C ASN A 17 1.54 38.66 20.34
N THR A 18 0.87 39.80 20.52
CA THR A 18 1.42 40.94 21.29
C THR A 18 0.60 41.32 22.51
N ASP A 19 -0.57 40.69 22.70
CA ASP A 19 -1.58 41.12 23.69
C ASP A 19 -1.86 42.63 23.61
N ALA A 20 -1.79 43.19 22.39
CA ALA A 20 -1.95 44.61 22.13
C ALA A 20 -2.84 44.85 20.91
N ALA A 21 -3.59 45.95 20.91
CA ALA A 21 -4.48 46.28 19.80
C ALA A 21 -3.68 46.50 18.51
N ALA A 22 -4.12 45.90 17.41
CA ALA A 22 -3.49 46.02 16.09
C ALA A 22 -4.46 46.64 15.09
N GLY A 23 -4.28 47.92 14.78
CA GLY A 23 -5.22 48.66 13.90
C GLY A 23 -6.63 48.73 14.53
N ALA A 24 -7.62 48.14 13.86
CA ALA A 24 -9.01 48.07 14.36
C ALA A 24 -9.28 46.81 15.23
N CYS A 25 -8.27 45.98 15.43
CA CYS A 25 -8.39 44.73 16.16
C CYS A 25 -8.13 44.98 17.66
N PRO A 26 -9.03 44.51 18.55
CA PRO A 26 -8.79 44.58 19.98
C PRO A 26 -7.52 43.79 20.36
N ALA A 27 -6.93 44.11 21.50
CA ALA A 27 -5.82 43.35 22.07
C ALA A 27 -6.25 41.91 22.37
N GLY A 28 -5.33 40.96 22.20
CA GLY A 28 -5.44 39.61 22.75
C GLY A 28 -5.27 39.60 24.28
N ASP A 29 -5.44 38.42 24.87
CA ASP A 29 -5.17 38.16 26.29
C ASP A 29 -4.64 36.74 26.49
N GLY A 30 -3.34 36.56 26.30
CA GLY A 30 -2.65 35.29 26.49
C GLY A 30 -2.92 34.30 25.37
N ALA A 31 -3.82 33.33 25.59
CA ALA A 31 -4.17 32.34 24.57
C ALA A 31 -5.39 32.82 23.78
N ASP A 32 -5.20 33.13 22.51
CA ASP A 32 -6.24 33.75 21.69
C ASP A 32 -6.92 32.77 20.73
N THR A 33 -8.19 33.04 20.42
CA THR A 33 -8.94 32.29 19.40
C THR A 33 -9.34 33.21 18.24
N ILE A 34 -8.90 32.85 17.04
CA ILE A 34 -9.25 33.50 15.78
C ILE A 34 -10.28 32.61 15.08
N THR A 35 -11.45 33.17 14.77
CA THR A 35 -12.51 32.42 14.09
C THR A 35 -12.73 32.95 12.69
N LEU A 36 -12.59 32.08 11.68
CA LEU A 36 -12.90 32.43 10.31
C LEU A 36 -14.41 32.51 10.12
N ALA A 37 -14.84 33.58 9.44
CA ALA A 37 -16.24 33.87 9.13
C ALA A 37 -16.54 33.86 7.63
N ARG A 38 -15.52 33.59 6.81
CA ARG A 38 -15.56 33.56 5.35
C ARG A 38 -14.26 32.97 4.82
N ASP A 39 -14.24 32.64 3.54
CA ASP A 39 -12.99 32.38 2.82
C ASP A 39 -12.11 33.64 2.78
N ILE A 40 -10.80 33.43 2.91
CA ILE A 40 -9.78 34.48 2.92
C ILE A 40 -8.71 34.11 1.89
N SER A 41 -8.53 34.94 0.88
CA SER A 41 -7.34 34.90 0.01
C SER A 41 -6.37 35.99 0.47
N ILE A 42 -5.17 35.61 0.89
CA ILE A 42 -4.19 36.59 1.38
C ILE A 42 -3.52 37.31 0.20
N SER A 43 -3.39 38.63 0.34
CA SER A 43 -2.71 39.50 -0.63
C SER A 43 -1.31 39.93 -0.17
N GLN A 44 -0.90 39.46 1.01
CA GLN A 44 0.40 39.71 1.63
C GLN A 44 0.72 38.57 2.59
N GLN A 45 2.01 38.39 2.88
CA GLN A 45 2.46 37.41 3.87
C GLN A 45 1.85 37.69 5.25
N LEU A 46 1.26 36.68 5.87
CA LEU A 46 0.79 36.79 7.25
C LEU A 46 1.98 36.86 8.22
N PRO A 47 1.86 37.61 9.35
CA PRO A 47 2.86 37.60 10.40
C PRO A 47 3.11 36.19 10.95
N PRO A 48 4.33 35.88 11.42
CA PRO A 48 4.59 34.60 12.06
C PRO A 48 3.80 34.46 13.37
N ILE A 49 3.44 33.24 13.73
CA ILE A 49 2.80 32.91 15.01
C ILE A 49 3.89 32.68 16.05
N THR A 50 3.93 33.54 17.06
CA THR A 50 4.96 33.56 18.11
C THR A 50 4.39 33.38 19.52
N SER A 51 3.06 33.43 19.68
CA SER A 51 2.34 33.13 20.93
C SER A 51 1.46 31.88 20.77
N GLU A 52 0.61 31.61 21.76
CA GLU A 52 -0.40 30.56 21.71
C GLU A 52 -1.66 31.07 21.01
N ILE A 53 -1.99 30.49 19.84
CA ILE A 53 -3.13 30.89 19.01
C ILE A 53 -3.94 29.64 18.62
N THR A 54 -5.26 29.73 18.75
CA THR A 54 -6.21 28.80 18.16
C THR A 54 -6.85 29.43 16.93
N ILE A 55 -6.89 28.72 15.80
CA ILE A 55 -7.61 29.12 14.59
C ILE A 55 -8.77 28.14 14.35
N GLU A 56 -9.97 28.67 14.48
CA GLU A 56 -11.23 27.99 14.18
C GLU A 56 -11.65 28.28 12.74
N GLY A 57 -11.56 27.24 11.92
CA GLY A 57 -11.77 27.33 10.49
C GLY A 57 -13.22 27.43 10.04
N ASN A 58 -14.15 26.80 10.77
CA ASN A 58 -15.59 26.71 10.43
C ASN A 58 -15.90 26.25 8.99
N GLY A 59 -15.04 25.42 8.41
CA GLY A 59 -15.11 24.93 7.04
C GLY A 59 -14.60 25.91 5.97
N TYR A 60 -14.20 27.13 6.35
CA TYR A 60 -13.73 28.14 5.39
C TYR A 60 -12.33 27.84 4.87
N THR A 61 -12.01 28.45 3.74
CA THR A 61 -10.70 28.35 3.08
C THR A 61 -9.83 29.55 3.42
N LEU A 62 -8.60 29.30 3.84
CA LEU A 62 -7.50 30.27 3.77
C LEU A 62 -6.64 29.91 2.56
N SER A 63 -6.54 30.82 1.59
CA SER A 63 -5.79 30.62 0.35
C SER A 63 -4.58 31.56 0.27
N GLY A 64 -3.43 31.01 -0.11
CA GLY A 64 -2.18 31.72 -0.41
C GLY A 64 -2.18 32.43 -1.76
N ASN A 65 -3.24 32.25 -2.57
CA ASN A 65 -3.38 32.80 -3.92
C ASN A 65 -2.18 32.51 -4.85
N GLY A 66 -1.57 31.33 -4.68
CA GLY A 66 -0.39 30.86 -5.42
C GLY A 66 0.88 31.67 -5.18
N SER A 67 0.89 32.59 -4.21
CA SER A 67 1.95 33.60 -4.07
C SER A 67 2.59 33.65 -2.70
N PHE A 68 1.92 33.13 -1.67
CA PHE A 68 2.32 33.30 -0.29
C PHE A 68 2.25 31.99 0.48
N ARG A 69 3.12 31.88 1.49
CA ARG A 69 2.94 30.93 2.58
C ARG A 69 1.75 31.35 3.43
N LEU A 70 0.91 30.41 3.83
CA LEU A 70 -0.26 30.73 4.66
C LEU A 70 0.18 31.04 6.11
N LEU A 71 0.86 30.11 6.78
CA LEU A 71 1.22 30.22 8.19
C LEU A 71 2.72 29.90 8.42
N ASP A 72 3.40 30.73 9.21
CA ASP A 72 4.76 30.47 9.71
C ASP A 72 4.69 30.40 11.24
N VAL A 73 4.91 29.24 11.84
CA VAL A 73 4.92 29.08 13.30
C VAL A 73 6.36 29.12 13.77
N ASP A 74 6.68 30.12 14.57
CA ASP A 74 8.03 30.48 14.98
C ASP A 74 8.10 30.57 16.51
N GLY A 75 8.37 29.42 17.15
CA GLY A 75 8.36 29.30 18.61
C GLY A 75 6.99 29.41 19.29
N GLY A 76 5.94 29.80 18.55
CA GLY A 76 4.56 29.81 19.03
C GLY A 76 3.92 28.42 19.11
N ALA A 77 2.71 28.39 19.66
CA ALA A 77 1.85 27.22 19.70
C ALA A 77 0.58 27.50 18.88
N LEU A 78 0.32 26.69 17.86
CA LEU A 78 -0.86 26.80 17.00
C LEU A 78 -1.76 25.59 17.16
N THR A 79 -2.99 25.81 17.58
CA THR A 79 -4.09 24.86 17.39
C THR A 79 -4.90 25.31 16.19
N ILE A 80 -5.11 24.44 15.20
CA ILE A 80 -5.83 24.80 13.98
C ILE A 80 -6.78 23.68 13.58
N ARG A 81 -8.05 24.00 13.32
CA ARG A 81 -9.05 23.00 13.00
C ARG A 81 -10.13 23.44 12.05
N ASP A 82 -10.76 22.45 11.41
CA ASP A 82 -11.97 22.60 10.61
C ASP A 82 -11.82 23.62 9.47
N MET A 83 -10.76 23.56 8.66
CA MET A 83 -10.59 24.47 7.50
C MET A 83 -9.83 23.85 6.33
N THR A 84 -9.92 24.55 5.19
CA THR A 84 -9.05 24.32 4.04
C THR A 84 -7.89 25.33 4.02
N LEU A 85 -6.67 24.83 3.83
CA LEU A 85 -5.46 25.59 3.57
C LEU A 85 -5.04 25.30 2.12
N ALA A 86 -5.20 26.28 1.24
CA ALA A 86 -5.06 26.07 -0.21
C ALA A 86 -4.12 27.05 -0.89
N ASP A 87 -3.60 26.63 -2.05
CA ASP A 87 -2.87 27.49 -3.00
C ASP A 87 -1.71 28.26 -2.33
N GLY A 88 -1.08 27.66 -1.32
CA GLY A 88 0.13 28.19 -0.70
C GLY A 88 1.31 28.05 -1.63
N ASN A 89 2.20 29.05 -1.69
CA ASN A 89 3.45 28.94 -2.45
C ASN A 89 4.61 29.52 -1.63
N ALA A 90 5.64 28.71 -1.40
CA ALA A 90 6.80 29.13 -0.62
C ALA A 90 8.07 28.31 -0.96
N SER A 91 9.24 28.75 -0.50
CA SER A 91 10.45 27.91 -0.60
C SER A 91 10.41 26.67 0.31
N VAL A 92 9.72 26.74 1.44
CA VAL A 92 9.66 25.66 2.45
C VAL A 92 8.30 25.71 3.12
N GLY A 93 7.51 24.64 3.11
CA GLY A 93 6.16 24.64 3.69
C GLY A 93 5.23 25.61 2.97
N GLY A 94 4.56 25.18 1.91
CA GLY A 94 3.67 26.07 1.12
C GLY A 94 2.48 26.56 1.94
N ALA A 95 1.87 25.68 2.75
CA ALA A 95 0.85 26.07 3.71
C ALA A 95 1.46 26.48 5.06
N ILE A 96 2.18 25.55 5.71
CA ILE A 96 2.68 25.75 7.08
C ILE A 96 4.17 25.43 7.16
N ARG A 97 4.95 26.31 7.80
CA ARG A 97 6.30 26.00 8.26
C ARG A 97 6.39 26.07 9.78
N LEU A 98 7.09 25.11 10.37
CA LEU A 98 7.38 25.04 11.80
C LEU A 98 8.87 25.21 12.04
N ARG A 99 9.25 26.14 12.93
CA ARG A 99 10.65 26.40 13.32
C ARG A 99 10.78 26.88 14.76
N ASN A 100 11.99 26.80 15.30
CA ASN A 100 12.39 27.39 16.59
C ASN A 100 11.49 26.98 17.77
N GLY A 101 11.27 25.68 17.98
CA GLY A 101 10.45 25.18 19.09
C GLY A 101 8.93 25.25 18.88
N ALA A 102 8.49 25.57 17.67
CA ALA A 102 7.08 25.62 17.28
C ALA A 102 6.32 24.34 17.65
N ARG A 103 5.08 24.51 18.12
CA ARG A 103 4.13 23.42 18.39
C ARG A 103 2.86 23.61 17.57
N VAL A 104 2.46 22.60 16.80
CA VAL A 104 1.24 22.66 15.99
C VAL A 104 0.38 21.42 16.23
N SER A 105 -0.88 21.64 16.59
CA SER A 105 -1.94 20.63 16.59
C SER A 105 -2.94 20.96 15.49
N ALA A 106 -3.02 20.12 14.47
CA ALA A 106 -3.87 20.31 13.29
C ALA A 106 -4.92 19.19 13.19
N THR A 107 -6.20 19.54 13.23
CA THR A 107 -7.30 18.57 13.25
C THR A 107 -8.33 18.88 12.18
N ASN A 108 -8.78 17.87 11.43
CA ASN A 108 -9.82 18.03 10.40
C ASN A 108 -9.50 19.14 9.37
N LEU A 109 -8.28 19.11 8.85
CA LEU A 109 -7.83 20.08 7.85
C LEU A 109 -7.80 19.49 6.44
N ARG A 110 -7.97 20.35 5.43
CA ARG A 110 -7.68 20.05 4.03
C ARG A 110 -6.52 20.89 3.54
N PHE A 111 -5.38 20.28 3.27
CA PHE A 111 -4.25 20.90 2.58
C PHE A 111 -4.37 20.62 1.09
N ARG A 112 -4.74 21.61 0.29
CA ARG A 112 -5.02 21.43 -1.13
C ARG A 112 -4.12 22.30 -2.02
N ASP A 113 -3.51 21.70 -3.03
CA ASP A 113 -2.78 22.42 -4.09
C ASP A 113 -1.74 23.43 -3.55
N ASN A 114 -1.07 23.08 -2.45
CA ASN A 114 0.03 23.86 -1.92
C ASN A 114 1.34 23.44 -2.57
N GLU A 115 2.17 24.43 -2.87
CA GLU A 115 3.40 24.29 -3.63
C GLU A 115 4.59 24.78 -2.79
N ALA A 116 5.68 24.02 -2.79
CA ALA A 116 6.95 24.52 -2.26
C ALA A 116 8.17 23.93 -2.94
N THR A 117 9.37 24.43 -2.62
CA THR A 117 10.58 23.66 -2.92
C THR A 117 10.67 22.43 -2.01
N LYS A 118 10.25 22.54 -0.74
CA LYS A 118 10.34 21.50 0.29
C LYS A 118 9.11 21.49 1.19
N GLY A 119 8.42 20.36 1.29
CA GLY A 119 7.16 20.27 2.05
C GLY A 119 6.07 21.09 1.37
N GLY A 120 5.42 20.54 0.34
CA GLY A 120 4.44 21.29 -0.46
C GLY A 120 3.33 21.90 0.39
N ALA A 121 2.78 21.14 1.33
CA ALA A 121 1.89 21.66 2.36
C ALA A 121 2.64 22.07 3.63
N ILE A 122 3.31 21.13 4.29
CA ILE A 122 3.91 21.34 5.62
C ILE A 122 5.40 21.01 5.59
N ALA A 123 6.20 21.83 6.28
CA ALA A 123 7.60 21.53 6.55
C ALA A 123 8.00 21.81 8.01
N THR A 124 8.61 20.83 8.67
CA THR A 124 9.39 21.04 9.90
C THR A 124 10.84 21.29 9.55
N VAL A 125 11.51 22.26 10.22
CA VAL A 125 12.91 22.61 9.91
C VAL A 125 13.82 22.74 11.13
N SER A 126 13.34 22.48 12.34
CA SER A 126 14.14 22.54 13.57
C SER A 126 13.94 21.27 14.41
N ASP A 127 14.94 20.89 15.20
CA ASP A 127 14.94 19.62 15.94
C ASP A 127 14.00 19.61 17.15
N ASP A 128 13.56 20.79 17.60
CA ASP A 128 12.75 21.01 18.79
C ASP A 128 11.27 21.29 18.49
N VAL A 129 10.85 21.17 17.22
CA VAL A 129 9.44 21.37 16.85
C VAL A 129 8.60 20.12 17.12
N TRP A 130 7.31 20.34 17.33
CA TRP A 130 6.31 19.28 17.47
C TRP A 130 5.13 19.55 16.54
N LEU A 131 4.81 18.56 15.71
CA LEU A 131 3.66 18.57 14.80
C LEU A 131 2.78 17.36 15.11
N HIS A 132 1.51 17.61 15.34
CA HIS A 132 0.46 16.59 15.38
C HIS A 132 -0.61 16.93 14.35
N VAL A 133 -0.93 15.96 13.50
CA VAL A 133 -1.97 16.05 12.48
C VAL A 133 -2.93 14.90 12.66
N GLU A 134 -4.22 15.20 12.74
CA GLU A 134 -5.28 14.22 12.93
C GLU A 134 -6.46 14.48 11.99
N GLY A 135 -7.08 13.43 11.46
CA GLY A 135 -8.34 13.56 10.73
C GLY A 135 -8.23 14.40 9.45
N SER A 136 -7.03 14.54 8.86
CA SER A 136 -6.76 15.57 7.85
C SER A 136 -6.48 14.98 6.46
N SER A 137 -6.66 15.79 5.43
CA SER A 137 -6.49 15.41 4.02
C SER A 137 -5.43 16.28 3.33
N PHE A 138 -4.43 15.66 2.72
CA PHE A 138 -3.43 16.30 1.86
C PHE A 138 -3.69 15.91 0.42
N ILE A 139 -4.10 16.86 -0.41
CA ILE A 139 -4.60 16.61 -1.76
C ILE A 139 -3.84 17.48 -2.76
N GLY A 140 -3.18 16.86 -3.74
CA GLY A 140 -2.57 17.59 -4.86
C GLY A 140 -1.44 18.54 -4.47
N ASN A 141 -0.80 18.35 -3.31
CA ASN A 141 0.31 19.21 -2.91
C ASN A 141 1.58 18.80 -3.65
N TRP A 142 2.43 19.78 -3.95
CA TRP A 142 3.62 19.57 -4.76
C TRP A 142 4.87 20.17 -4.12
N ALA A 143 5.96 19.41 -4.17
CA ALA A 143 7.29 19.89 -3.82
C ALA A 143 8.28 19.70 -4.98
N THR A 144 9.10 20.72 -5.26
CA THR A 144 10.18 20.58 -6.26
C THR A 144 11.23 19.55 -5.83
N ASP A 145 11.57 19.50 -4.54
CA ASP A 145 12.55 18.56 -3.99
C ASP A 145 11.85 17.44 -3.21
N ASP A 146 11.51 17.68 -1.95
CA ASP A 146 11.18 16.61 -1.01
C ASP A 146 9.86 16.89 -0.29
N GLY A 147 9.10 15.83 -0.04
CA GLY A 147 7.87 15.86 0.75
C GLY A 147 6.78 16.60 -0.01
N GLY A 148 6.18 15.96 -1.01
CA GLY A 148 5.16 16.59 -1.85
C GLY A 148 4.02 17.18 -1.03
N ALA A 149 3.60 16.50 0.04
CA ALA A 149 2.76 17.10 1.08
C ALA A 149 3.56 17.53 2.31
N LEU A 150 4.32 16.61 2.91
CA LEU A 150 4.95 16.83 4.21
C LEU A 150 6.45 16.53 4.14
N LEU A 151 7.26 17.50 4.59
CA LEU A 151 8.67 17.28 4.89
C LEU A 151 8.91 17.32 6.40
N ALA A 152 9.45 16.23 6.94
CA ALA A 152 9.99 16.15 8.30
C ALA A 152 11.52 16.32 8.29
N ASP A 153 12.02 17.54 8.48
CA ASP A 153 13.46 17.85 8.56
C ASP A 153 13.88 18.23 9.99
N GLY A 154 13.52 17.36 10.94
CA GLY A 154 13.72 17.54 12.38
C GLY A 154 12.41 17.52 13.18
N GLY A 155 12.54 17.44 14.50
CA GLY A 155 11.42 17.48 15.43
C GLY A 155 10.70 16.14 15.60
N THR A 156 9.51 16.22 16.21
CA THR A 156 8.57 15.10 16.32
C THR A 156 7.34 15.37 15.46
N VAL A 157 7.03 14.46 14.54
CA VAL A 157 5.87 14.52 13.66
C VAL A 157 4.99 13.30 13.92
N ASN A 158 3.73 13.54 14.29
CA ASN A 158 2.72 12.50 14.46
C ASN A 158 1.55 12.77 13.51
N VAL A 159 1.20 11.80 12.68
CA VAL A 159 0.08 11.88 11.75
C VAL A 159 -0.84 10.69 12.00
N ALA A 160 -2.11 10.94 12.28
CA ALA A 160 -3.09 9.90 12.57
C ALA A 160 -4.38 10.13 11.77
N ASN A 161 -5.09 9.04 11.45
CA ASN A 161 -6.46 9.10 10.90
C ASN A 161 -6.57 10.03 9.67
N SER A 162 -5.55 10.05 8.81
CA SER A 162 -5.38 11.07 7.77
C SER A 162 -5.19 10.45 6.39
N SER A 163 -5.29 11.26 5.34
CA SER A 163 -5.11 10.80 3.97
C SER A 163 -4.18 11.68 3.15
N PHE A 164 -3.33 11.07 2.32
CA PHE A 164 -2.48 11.74 1.34
C PHE A 164 -2.83 11.24 -0.06
N GLN A 165 -3.45 12.11 -0.86
CA GLN A 165 -3.94 11.79 -2.20
C GLN A 165 -3.25 12.64 -3.26
N GLY A 166 -2.65 11.99 -4.26
CA GLY A 166 -2.18 12.70 -5.45
C GLY A 166 -1.09 13.74 -5.19
N ASN A 167 -0.33 13.60 -4.10
CA ASN A 167 0.77 14.53 -3.79
C ASN A 167 2.03 14.12 -4.54
N ALA A 168 2.85 15.09 -4.94
CA ALA A 168 4.00 14.81 -5.78
C ALA A 168 5.27 15.56 -5.36
N ALA A 169 6.41 14.86 -5.46
CA ALA A 169 7.72 15.44 -5.23
C ALA A 169 8.63 15.24 -6.46
N GLY A 170 9.51 16.20 -6.72
CA GLY A 170 10.51 16.07 -7.77
C GLY A 170 11.67 15.12 -7.42
N LYS A 171 11.93 14.86 -6.12
CA LYS A 171 12.98 13.94 -5.66
C LYS A 171 12.41 12.85 -4.75
N PHE A 172 12.03 13.19 -3.52
CA PHE A 172 11.82 12.18 -2.48
C PHE A 172 10.48 12.36 -1.77
N GLY A 173 9.75 11.26 -1.56
CA GLY A 173 8.55 11.27 -0.71
C GLY A 173 7.40 12.05 -1.33
N GLY A 174 6.60 11.42 -2.19
CA GLY A 174 5.48 12.10 -2.85
C GLY A 174 4.43 12.57 -1.84
N ALA A 175 4.11 11.73 -0.85
CA ALA A 175 3.35 12.16 0.32
C ALA A 175 4.26 12.74 1.39
N LEU A 176 5.21 11.94 1.88
CA LEU A 176 6.02 12.27 3.04
C LEU A 176 7.50 11.99 2.79
N ALA A 177 8.34 12.97 3.06
CA ALA A 177 9.79 12.77 3.16
C ALA A 177 10.25 13.05 4.59
N SER A 178 11.15 12.22 5.08
CA SER A 178 11.76 12.39 6.40
C SER A 178 13.27 12.34 6.33
N ARG A 179 13.93 13.27 7.00
CA ARG A 179 15.40 13.40 7.02
C ARG A 179 15.99 13.22 8.41
N ARG A 180 15.32 13.74 9.44
CA ARG A 180 15.81 13.74 10.83
C ARG A 180 14.63 13.74 11.79
N GLY A 181 14.89 13.44 13.05
CA GLY A 181 13.88 13.46 14.11
C GLY A 181 13.10 12.14 14.25
N ARG A 182 11.86 12.25 14.72
CA ARG A 182 10.94 11.13 14.92
C ARG A 182 9.66 11.34 14.13
N VAL A 183 9.25 10.33 13.37
CA VAL A 183 8.02 10.35 12.58
C VAL A 183 7.16 9.15 12.98
N GLU A 184 5.91 9.41 13.32
CA GLU A 184 4.90 8.39 13.59
C GLU A 184 3.69 8.64 12.69
N VAL A 185 3.33 7.64 11.88
CA VAL A 185 2.14 7.70 11.02
C VAL A 185 1.27 6.49 11.31
N SER A 186 0.00 6.72 11.64
CA SER A 186 -0.94 5.65 11.98
C SER A 186 -2.31 5.80 11.34
N ASN A 187 -2.99 4.68 11.12
CA ASN A 187 -4.38 4.63 10.63
C ASN A 187 -4.63 5.60 9.46
N SER A 188 -3.73 5.59 8.48
CA SER A 188 -3.73 6.60 7.43
C SER A 188 -3.58 5.98 6.06
N THR A 189 -4.25 6.57 5.08
CA THR A 189 -4.23 6.12 3.68
C THR A 189 -3.37 7.05 2.84
N LEU A 190 -2.37 6.50 2.16
CA LEU A 190 -1.52 7.23 1.22
C LEU A 190 -1.74 6.63 -0.16
N SER A 191 -2.38 7.37 -1.07
CA SER A 191 -2.70 6.85 -2.39
C SER A 191 -2.42 7.80 -3.54
N GLY A 192 -1.91 7.24 -4.65
CA GLY A 192 -1.66 8.00 -5.86
C GLY A 192 -0.54 9.03 -5.73
N ASN A 193 0.37 8.88 -4.76
CA ASN A 193 1.46 9.85 -4.56
C ASN A 193 2.68 9.48 -5.43
N GLU A 194 3.41 10.49 -5.92
CA GLU A 194 4.46 10.28 -6.91
C GLU A 194 5.76 11.02 -6.55
N ALA A 195 6.90 10.31 -6.62
CA ALA A 195 8.23 10.91 -6.47
C ALA A 195 9.27 10.17 -7.34
N ASN A 196 10.53 10.61 -7.34
CA ASN A 196 11.57 9.82 -8.00
C ASN A 196 11.89 8.55 -7.20
N GLU A 197 11.94 8.68 -5.87
CA GLU A 197 12.06 7.56 -4.92
C GLU A 197 11.08 7.79 -3.76
N GLY A 198 10.49 6.72 -3.22
CA GLY A 198 9.50 6.84 -2.14
C GLY A 198 8.25 7.55 -2.63
N GLY A 199 7.56 6.97 -3.63
CA GLY A 199 6.33 7.57 -4.18
C GLY A 199 5.34 7.96 -3.09
N GLY A 200 5.13 7.06 -2.12
CA GLY A 200 4.43 7.37 -0.86
C GLY A 200 5.37 8.05 0.12
N ILE A 201 6.25 7.27 0.74
CA ILE A 201 7.10 7.70 1.85
C ILE A 201 8.58 7.48 1.50
N HIS A 202 9.42 8.49 1.76
CA HIS A 202 10.87 8.35 1.73
C HIS A 202 11.48 8.69 3.10
N ILE A 203 12.28 7.78 3.65
CA ILE A 203 12.98 7.94 4.94
C ILE A 203 14.49 7.99 4.73
N ASN A 204 15.13 9.04 5.25
CA ASN A 204 16.58 9.22 5.24
C ASN A 204 17.09 9.79 6.56
N GLY A 205 17.02 9.00 7.64
CA GLY A 205 17.73 9.27 8.89
C GLY A 205 16.85 9.40 10.13
N ALA A 206 15.54 9.57 9.96
CA ALA A 206 14.61 9.64 11.09
C ALA A 206 14.26 8.26 11.64
N TYR A 207 13.94 8.21 12.93
CA TYR A 207 13.25 7.06 13.51
C TYR A 207 11.78 7.11 13.11
N THR A 208 11.33 6.13 12.34
CA THR A 208 10.00 6.15 11.71
C THR A 208 9.19 4.94 12.12
N THR A 209 7.98 5.18 12.64
CA THR A 209 6.99 4.13 12.93
C THR A 209 5.78 4.33 12.03
N LEU A 210 5.44 3.30 11.29
CA LEU A 210 4.33 3.27 10.34
C LEU A 210 3.42 2.12 10.77
N THR A 211 2.17 2.41 11.12
CA THR A 211 1.29 1.38 11.72
C THR A 211 -0.13 1.50 11.21
N HIS A 212 -0.72 0.39 10.72
CA HIS A 212 -2.05 0.40 10.12
C HIS A 212 -2.15 1.44 8.99
N LEU A 213 -1.23 1.40 8.05
CA LEU A 213 -1.28 2.24 6.86
C LEU A 213 -1.81 1.47 5.66
N THR A 214 -2.48 2.18 4.76
CA THR A 214 -2.77 1.67 3.42
C THR A 214 -2.04 2.53 2.40
N LEU A 215 -0.95 2.02 1.84
CA LEU A 215 -0.16 2.65 0.79
C LEU A 215 -0.52 2.01 -0.55
N MET A 216 -1.39 2.66 -1.32
CA MET A 216 -1.96 2.08 -2.54
C MET A 216 -1.70 2.95 -3.77
N ASN A 217 -1.21 2.38 -4.86
CA ASN A 217 -0.99 3.10 -6.13
C ASN A 217 -0.01 4.29 -6.00
N ASN A 218 0.97 4.19 -5.11
CA ASN A 218 2.05 5.17 -5.06
C ASN A 218 3.13 4.81 -6.09
N ARG A 219 3.82 5.81 -6.66
CA ARG A 219 4.72 5.60 -7.80
C ARG A 219 6.09 6.22 -7.60
N ALA A 220 7.14 5.43 -7.80
CA ALA A 220 8.52 5.90 -7.95
C ALA A 220 8.90 5.98 -9.45
N ARG A 221 9.44 7.12 -9.89
CA ARG A 221 9.93 7.28 -11.28
C ARG A 221 11.21 6.49 -11.57
N GLN A 222 11.99 6.14 -10.53
CA GLN A 222 13.25 5.40 -10.67
C GLN A 222 13.14 3.91 -10.28
N ILE A 223 11.94 3.31 -10.42
CA ILE A 223 11.68 1.86 -10.39
C ILE A 223 11.77 1.19 -9.00
N VAL A 224 12.18 1.86 -7.92
CA VAL A 224 12.25 1.21 -6.58
C VAL A 224 11.59 2.02 -5.46
N GLY A 225 11.00 1.31 -4.49
CA GLY A 225 10.39 1.87 -3.27
C GLY A 225 9.26 2.84 -3.56
N ALA A 226 8.33 2.44 -4.41
CA ALA A 226 7.19 3.24 -4.81
C ALA A 226 6.20 3.48 -3.65
N GLY A 227 6.00 2.51 -2.76
CA GLY A 227 5.29 2.69 -1.50
C GLY A 227 6.18 3.33 -0.43
N VAL A 228 7.18 2.58 0.05
CA VAL A 228 8.11 3.00 1.12
C VAL A 228 9.56 2.85 0.65
N PHE A 229 10.31 3.94 0.68
CA PHE A 229 11.75 3.92 0.42
C PHE A 229 12.52 4.24 1.70
N LYS A 230 13.32 3.29 2.18
CA LYS A 230 14.26 3.49 3.28
C LYS A 230 15.67 3.65 2.73
N ARG A 231 16.25 4.85 2.95
CA ARG A 231 17.68 5.11 2.72
C ARG A 231 18.52 4.89 3.98
N SER A 232 18.03 5.36 5.12
CA SER A 232 18.71 5.27 6.42
C SER A 232 17.74 5.59 7.57
N GLY A 233 18.18 5.33 8.81
CA GLY A 233 17.37 5.51 10.02
C GLY A 233 16.42 4.32 10.29
N PRO A 234 16.02 4.05 11.54
CA PRO A 234 15.15 2.90 11.83
C PRO A 234 13.74 3.06 11.26
N VAL A 235 13.22 2.03 10.58
CA VAL A 235 11.85 1.99 10.05
C VAL A 235 11.12 0.75 10.57
N LEU A 236 10.02 1.00 11.28
CA LEU A 236 9.15 -0.01 11.86
C LEU A 236 7.82 0.04 11.10
N LEU A 237 7.65 -0.85 10.13
CA LEU A 237 6.41 -0.97 9.36
C LEU A 237 5.56 -2.09 9.95
N ARG A 238 4.37 -1.78 10.43
CA ARG A 238 3.53 -2.73 11.16
C ARG A 238 2.09 -2.70 10.68
N ASN A 239 1.46 -3.86 10.58
CA ASN A 239 0.04 -4.01 10.27
C ASN A 239 -0.42 -3.17 9.06
N SER A 240 0.45 -2.98 8.06
CA SER A 240 0.21 -2.06 6.95
C SER A 240 0.12 -2.80 5.62
N ILE A 241 -0.70 -2.27 4.72
CA ILE A 241 -0.81 -2.70 3.33
C ILE A 241 0.07 -1.78 2.48
N VAL A 242 0.95 -2.37 1.67
CA VAL A 242 1.68 -1.67 0.60
C VAL A 242 1.42 -2.42 -0.70
N ALA A 243 0.80 -1.75 -1.68
CA ALA A 243 0.35 -2.39 -2.90
C ALA A 243 0.11 -1.38 -4.04
N GLY A 244 -0.12 -1.91 -5.24
CA GLY A 244 -0.49 -1.13 -6.43
C GLY A 244 0.65 -0.28 -6.96
N SER A 245 1.89 -0.54 -6.54
CA SER A 245 3.07 0.26 -6.87
C SER A 245 3.45 0.26 -8.36
N GLY A 246 2.75 -0.54 -9.17
CA GLY A 246 3.03 -0.70 -10.60
C GLY A 246 4.45 -1.23 -10.78
N SER A 247 5.19 -0.72 -11.76
CA SER A 247 6.52 -1.20 -12.15
C SER A 247 7.62 -1.09 -11.09
N GLY A 248 7.38 -0.50 -9.92
CA GLY A 248 8.39 -0.37 -8.88
C GLY A 248 8.05 -1.09 -7.60
N ASP A 249 9.10 -1.50 -6.86
CA ASP A 249 8.97 -2.26 -5.62
C ASP A 249 8.08 -1.53 -4.59
N ASP A 250 7.22 -2.25 -3.88
CA ASP A 250 6.40 -1.72 -2.79
C ASP A 250 7.28 -1.09 -1.71
N CYS A 251 8.35 -1.79 -1.33
CA CYS A 251 9.34 -1.32 -0.37
C CYS A 251 10.76 -1.47 -0.90
N PHE A 252 11.62 -0.52 -0.52
CA PHE A 252 13.05 -0.59 -0.77
C PHE A 252 13.85 -0.31 0.51
N GLY A 253 14.92 -1.09 0.71
CA GLY A 253 15.82 -1.00 1.85
C GLY A 253 15.41 -1.90 3.02
N ASP A 254 16.35 -2.17 3.92
CA ASP A 254 16.15 -3.09 5.06
C ASP A 254 15.18 -2.50 6.08
N LEU A 255 13.91 -2.89 6.10
CA LEU A 255 12.98 -2.45 7.13
C LEU A 255 13.30 -3.16 8.46
N ASP A 256 13.62 -2.41 9.51
CA ASP A 256 14.24 -2.94 10.74
C ASP A 256 13.28 -3.80 11.57
N GLU A 257 11.97 -3.52 11.51
CA GLU A 257 10.94 -4.32 12.17
C GLU A 257 9.63 -4.32 11.37
N SER A 258 9.62 -5.09 10.27
CA SER A 258 8.41 -5.36 9.47
C SER A 258 7.61 -6.53 10.06
N ARG A 259 6.38 -6.27 10.55
CA ARG A 259 5.50 -7.31 11.13
C ARG A 259 4.02 -7.10 10.81
N GLY A 260 3.31 -8.18 10.53
CA GLY A 260 1.86 -8.16 10.26
C GLY A 260 1.47 -7.35 9.03
N ASN A 261 2.39 -7.07 8.12
CA ASN A 261 2.13 -6.30 6.91
C ASN A 261 1.70 -7.21 5.77
N PHE A 262 1.01 -6.61 4.80
CA PHE A 262 0.70 -7.19 3.50
C PHE A 262 1.44 -6.39 2.41
N SER A 263 2.23 -7.06 1.59
CA SER A 263 2.99 -6.43 0.49
C SER A 263 2.64 -7.14 -0.80
N GLN A 264 2.09 -6.43 -1.79
CA GLN A 264 1.68 -7.07 -3.04
C GLN A 264 2.83 -7.86 -3.67
N ASP A 265 4.02 -7.25 -3.72
CA ASP A 265 5.22 -7.86 -4.27
C ASP A 265 6.19 -8.43 -3.23
N GLY A 266 5.79 -8.55 -1.96
CA GLY A 266 6.62 -9.15 -0.88
C GLY A 266 7.86 -8.35 -0.45
N THR A 267 8.19 -7.23 -1.10
CA THR A 267 9.44 -6.48 -0.84
C THR A 267 9.46 -5.79 0.53
N CYS A 268 8.30 -5.63 1.19
CA CYS A 268 8.21 -5.06 2.53
C CYS A 268 8.55 -6.02 3.67
N ALA A 269 9.29 -7.10 3.39
CA ALA A 269 9.69 -8.15 4.33
C ALA A 269 8.48 -8.82 5.01
N THR A 270 7.53 -9.30 4.20
CA THR A 270 6.26 -9.87 4.66
C THR A 270 6.10 -11.34 4.24
N PRO A 271 5.44 -12.18 5.05
CA PRO A 271 5.06 -13.53 4.64
C PRO A 271 3.82 -13.55 3.73
N GLU A 272 3.04 -12.46 3.69
CA GLU A 272 1.83 -12.31 2.89
C GLU A 272 2.05 -11.38 1.71
N GLY A 273 1.63 -11.81 0.52
CA GLY A 273 1.63 -10.99 -0.69
C GLY A 273 0.60 -11.43 -1.71
N GLY A 274 0.50 -10.69 -2.82
CA GLY A 274 -0.58 -10.81 -3.81
C GLY A 274 -1.53 -9.61 -3.84
N ASP A 275 -2.72 -9.74 -4.44
CA ASP A 275 -3.69 -8.64 -4.49
C ASP A 275 -4.35 -8.46 -3.09
N PRO A 276 -4.27 -7.28 -2.44
CA PRO A 276 -4.95 -7.03 -1.17
C PRO A 276 -6.48 -6.92 -1.30
N LEU A 277 -7.03 -6.93 -2.52
CA LEU A 277 -8.46 -6.83 -2.82
C LEU A 277 -9.11 -5.60 -2.16
N LEU A 278 -8.52 -4.43 -2.42
CA LEU A 278 -9.03 -3.15 -1.96
C LEU A 278 -10.12 -2.59 -2.89
N GLY A 279 -11.09 -1.88 -2.32
CA GLY A 279 -12.07 -1.10 -3.07
C GLY A 279 -11.51 0.22 -3.59
N GLU A 280 -12.35 0.98 -4.29
CA GLU A 280 -11.97 2.31 -4.79
C GLU A 280 -11.68 3.29 -3.64
N LEU A 281 -10.90 4.32 -3.92
CA LEU A 281 -10.56 5.37 -2.96
C LEU A 281 -11.72 6.37 -2.84
N PHE A 282 -12.25 6.57 -1.64
CA PHE A 282 -13.29 7.58 -1.39
C PHE A 282 -13.25 8.10 0.05
N GLY A 283 -14.15 9.02 0.38
CA GLY A 283 -14.26 9.59 1.73
C GLY A 283 -13.38 10.81 1.94
N SER A 284 -13.43 11.34 3.17
CA SER A 284 -12.57 12.46 3.57
C SER A 284 -12.39 12.50 5.09
N PRO A 285 -11.19 12.22 5.63
CA PRO A 285 -10.00 11.73 4.93
C PRO A 285 -10.26 10.48 4.07
N ALA A 286 -9.65 10.43 2.90
CA ALA A 286 -9.91 9.37 1.93
C ALA A 286 -9.32 8.03 2.40
N TYR A 287 -9.97 6.92 2.08
CA TYR A 287 -9.54 5.57 2.42
C TYR A 287 -9.92 4.55 1.34
N HIS A 288 -9.24 3.41 1.36
CA HIS A 288 -9.61 2.22 0.59
C HIS A 288 -10.30 1.20 1.51
N PRO A 289 -11.55 0.78 1.25
CA PRO A 289 -12.17 -0.28 2.02
C PRO A 289 -11.57 -1.64 1.64
N LEU A 290 -11.61 -2.60 2.57
CA LEU A 290 -11.34 -4.01 2.27
C LEU A 290 -12.56 -4.62 1.56
N ARG A 291 -12.37 -5.35 0.46
CA ARG A 291 -13.44 -6.16 -0.16
C ARG A 291 -13.60 -7.48 0.59
N ASP A 292 -14.73 -8.15 0.44
CA ASP A 292 -15.08 -9.35 1.21
C ASP A 292 -13.98 -10.44 1.18
N ALA A 293 -13.37 -10.75 0.04
CA ALA A 293 -12.36 -11.80 -0.03
C ALA A 293 -10.93 -11.35 0.35
N SER A 294 -10.76 -10.14 0.89
CA SER A 294 -9.42 -9.59 1.16
C SER A 294 -8.60 -10.48 2.10
N PRO A 295 -7.34 -10.78 1.74
CA PRO A 295 -6.43 -11.50 2.63
C PRO A 295 -6.05 -10.69 3.88
N ALA A 296 -6.32 -9.38 3.91
CA ALA A 296 -6.02 -8.51 5.05
C ALA A 296 -6.96 -8.71 6.24
N HIS A 297 -8.09 -9.40 6.05
CA HIS A 297 -9.10 -9.62 7.09
C HIS A 297 -8.55 -10.47 8.24
N GLY A 298 -8.51 -9.93 9.46
CA GLY A 298 -8.07 -10.57 10.70
C GLY A 298 -6.60 -11.01 10.71
N ALA A 299 -5.80 -10.52 9.76
CA ALA A 299 -4.42 -10.98 9.54
C ALA A 299 -3.36 -10.11 10.23
N ALA A 300 -3.75 -9.01 10.89
CA ALA A 300 -2.80 -8.13 11.55
C ALA A 300 -2.12 -8.81 12.75
N ASP A 301 -0.90 -8.38 13.06
CA ASP A 301 -0.20 -8.80 14.26
C ASP A 301 -0.89 -8.20 15.49
N PRO A 302 -1.46 -9.02 16.40
CA PRO A 302 -2.20 -8.53 17.55
C PRO A 302 -1.36 -7.69 18.52
N ALA A 303 -0.03 -7.85 18.51
CA ALA A 303 0.87 -7.08 19.37
C ALA A 303 0.92 -5.58 19.00
N PHE A 304 0.53 -5.24 17.78
CA PHE A 304 0.56 -3.87 17.24
C PHE A 304 -0.81 -3.38 16.80
N CYS A 305 -1.87 -4.08 17.20
CA CYS A 305 -3.23 -3.68 16.86
C CYS A 305 -3.60 -2.37 17.54
N LEU A 306 -3.97 -1.36 16.76
CA LEU A 306 -4.48 -0.10 17.30
C LEU A 306 -5.95 -0.23 17.74
N PRO A 307 -6.45 0.61 18.65
CA PRO A 307 -7.80 0.45 19.21
C PRO A 307 -8.92 0.69 18.18
N THR A 308 -8.65 1.57 17.23
CA THR A 308 -9.59 1.97 16.18
C THR A 308 -8.92 2.01 14.81
N ASP A 309 -9.72 2.08 13.76
CA ASP A 309 -9.29 2.34 12.40
C ASP A 309 -9.22 3.84 12.07
N GLN A 310 -8.96 4.19 10.80
CA GLN A 310 -8.86 5.56 10.29
C GLN A 310 -10.14 6.39 10.52
N LEU A 311 -11.32 5.76 10.56
CA LEU A 311 -12.59 6.45 10.78
C LEU A 311 -12.99 6.49 12.26
N GLY A 312 -12.19 5.87 13.14
CA GLY A 312 -12.48 5.76 14.56
C GLY A 312 -13.36 4.57 14.93
N ASN A 313 -13.59 3.63 14.00
CA ASN A 313 -14.32 2.39 14.31
C ASN A 313 -13.43 1.47 15.14
N PRO A 314 -13.95 0.83 16.21
CA PRO A 314 -13.18 -0.13 17.00
C PRO A 314 -12.70 -1.31 16.16
N ARG A 315 -11.46 -1.77 16.40
CA ARG A 315 -10.94 -2.98 15.75
C ARG A 315 -11.40 -4.23 16.50
N ALA A 316 -12.39 -4.94 15.93
CA ALA A 316 -12.95 -6.17 16.50
C ALA A 316 -12.21 -7.42 16.02
N HIS A 317 -11.76 -7.41 14.76
CA HIS A 317 -10.99 -8.45 14.10
C HIS A 317 -9.80 -7.74 13.45
N CYS A 318 -8.68 -7.61 14.18
CA CYS A 318 -7.64 -6.69 13.77
C CYS A 318 -7.18 -6.92 12.31
N ASP A 319 -7.60 -6.01 11.43
CA ASP A 319 -7.31 -6.11 10.01
C ASP A 319 -5.99 -5.40 9.68
N ILE A 320 -5.29 -5.91 8.65
CA ILE A 320 -4.12 -5.22 8.11
C ILE A 320 -4.60 -3.97 7.37
N GLY A 321 -3.90 -2.86 7.55
CA GLY A 321 -4.16 -1.60 6.85
C GLY A 321 -4.93 -0.57 7.70
N ALA A 322 -5.26 0.56 7.05
CA ALA A 322 -5.85 1.72 7.71
C ALA A 322 -7.31 1.55 8.15
N MET A 323 -8.02 0.60 7.55
CA MET A 323 -9.43 0.35 7.79
C MET A 323 -9.63 -0.94 8.59
N GLU A 324 -10.70 -0.98 9.37
CA GLU A 324 -11.29 -2.21 9.87
C GLU A 324 -12.52 -2.54 9.02
N SER A 325 -12.71 -3.81 8.70
CA SER A 325 -13.90 -4.31 8.05
C SER A 325 -15.08 -4.39 9.02
N GLU A 326 -16.27 -4.01 8.56
CA GLU A 326 -17.50 -4.07 9.37
C GLU A 326 -18.05 -5.50 9.55
N ARG A 327 -17.24 -6.55 9.35
CA ARG A 327 -17.73 -7.92 9.52
C ARG A 327 -18.18 -8.14 10.95
N THR A 328 -19.47 -8.41 11.10
CA THR A 328 -19.99 -8.96 12.35
C THR A 328 -19.31 -10.31 12.61
N ALA A 329 -19.09 -10.69 13.86
CA ALA A 329 -18.48 -11.98 14.22
C ALA A 329 -19.25 -13.21 13.65
N SER A 330 -20.44 -13.02 13.08
CA SER A 330 -21.23 -14.03 12.36
C SER A 330 -21.09 -14.01 10.83
N GLU A 331 -20.43 -12.99 10.26
CA GLU A 331 -20.11 -12.83 8.82
C GLU A 331 -18.61 -12.94 8.54
N GLN A 332 -17.81 -13.26 9.55
CA GLN A 332 -16.52 -13.87 9.33
C GLN A 332 -16.78 -15.06 8.38
N PRO A 333 -16.11 -15.17 7.21
CA PRO A 333 -16.13 -16.44 6.50
C PRO A 333 -15.76 -17.50 7.54
N PRO A 334 -16.50 -18.64 7.59
CA PRO A 334 -16.26 -19.66 8.60
C PRO A 334 -14.74 -19.86 8.72
N PRO A 335 -14.19 -19.89 9.95
CA PRO A 335 -12.75 -19.85 10.16
C PRO A 335 -12.11 -20.84 9.21
N GLU A 336 -11.27 -20.29 8.31
CA GLU A 336 -10.65 -20.98 7.18
C GLU A 336 -10.32 -22.42 7.60
N ARG A 337 -11.11 -23.39 7.11
CA ARG A 337 -11.00 -24.74 7.64
C ARG A 337 -9.71 -25.31 7.10
N VAL A 338 -8.73 -25.43 7.98
CA VAL A 338 -7.52 -26.16 7.68
C VAL A 338 -7.93 -27.61 7.47
N ILE A 339 -7.87 -28.09 6.23
CA ILE A 339 -8.01 -29.53 5.96
C ILE A 339 -6.69 -30.18 6.38
N ALA A 340 -6.54 -30.31 7.70
CA ALA A 340 -5.36 -30.82 8.40
C ALA A 340 -5.60 -32.30 8.78
N ALA A 341 -6.14 -33.09 7.87
CA ALA A 341 -6.40 -34.51 8.11
C ALA A 341 -5.30 -35.40 7.51
N ASP A 342 -5.11 -36.58 8.09
CA ASP A 342 -4.19 -37.63 7.62
C ASP A 342 -4.71 -38.29 6.33
N CYS A 343 -5.00 -37.48 5.32
CA CYS A 343 -5.60 -37.88 4.06
C CYS A 343 -4.79 -37.30 2.89
N THR A 344 -4.97 -37.90 1.71
CA THR A 344 -4.15 -37.57 0.53
C THR A 344 -4.43 -36.16 0.02
N LEU A 345 -3.47 -35.55 -0.69
CA LEU A 345 -3.70 -34.24 -1.32
C LEU A 345 -4.89 -34.26 -2.29
N ALA A 346 -5.07 -35.37 -3.03
CA ALA A 346 -6.23 -35.56 -3.91
C ALA A 346 -7.55 -35.52 -3.12
N ASP A 347 -7.65 -36.25 -2.00
CA ASP A 347 -8.84 -36.23 -1.15
C ASP A 347 -9.07 -34.83 -0.55
N GLN A 348 -8.01 -34.10 -0.20
CA GLN A 348 -8.12 -32.74 0.35
C GLN A 348 -8.72 -31.78 -0.69
N ILE A 349 -8.30 -31.89 -1.95
CA ILE A 349 -8.86 -31.10 -3.05
C ILE A 349 -10.33 -31.48 -3.30
N ILE A 350 -10.69 -32.76 -3.29
CA ILE A 350 -12.09 -33.19 -3.45
C ILE A 350 -12.96 -32.65 -2.31
N ALA A 351 -12.46 -32.73 -1.08
CA ALA A 351 -13.18 -32.23 0.09
C ALA A 351 -13.42 -30.72 0.03
N ALA A 352 -12.44 -29.95 -0.45
CA ALA A 352 -12.54 -28.50 -0.67
C ALA A 352 -13.45 -28.14 -1.85
N ASN A 353 -13.42 -28.93 -2.93
CA ASN A 353 -14.28 -28.70 -4.10
C ASN A 353 -15.76 -28.95 -3.80
N THR A 354 -16.06 -29.88 -2.89
CA THR A 354 -17.43 -30.40 -2.70
C THR A 354 -18.10 -30.01 -1.39
N ASP A 355 -17.36 -29.39 -0.46
CA ASP A 355 -17.79 -29.18 0.93
C ASP A 355 -18.33 -30.47 1.58
N ALA A 356 -17.80 -31.63 1.16
CA ALA A 356 -18.21 -32.95 1.61
C ALA A 356 -16.98 -33.82 1.94
N PRO A 357 -17.09 -34.80 2.86
CA PRO A 357 -15.96 -35.66 3.19
C PRO A 357 -15.51 -36.46 1.97
N ALA A 358 -14.20 -36.60 1.78
CA ALA A 358 -13.59 -37.34 0.68
C ALA A 358 -12.49 -38.26 1.23
N GLY A 359 -12.57 -39.56 0.94
CA GLY A 359 -11.65 -40.53 1.53
C GLY A 359 -11.62 -40.44 3.06
N ALA A 360 -10.44 -40.20 3.63
CA ALA A 360 -10.25 -39.93 5.06
C ALA A 360 -10.32 -38.43 5.44
N CYS A 361 -10.46 -37.54 4.46
CA CYS A 361 -10.59 -36.11 4.71
C CYS A 361 -11.99 -35.75 5.22
N PRO A 362 -12.09 -34.89 6.25
CA PRO A 362 -13.35 -34.26 6.59
C PRO A 362 -13.77 -33.29 5.48
N ALA A 363 -15.07 -32.95 5.44
CA ALA A 363 -15.62 -31.95 4.52
C ALA A 363 -14.90 -30.60 4.60
N GLY A 364 -14.73 -29.91 3.47
CA GLY A 364 -14.45 -28.47 3.43
C GLY A 364 -15.63 -27.64 3.94
N GLN A 365 -15.46 -26.32 3.95
CA GLN A 365 -16.58 -25.38 4.08
C GLN A 365 -16.26 -24.04 3.41
N GLY A 366 -16.81 -23.81 2.21
CA GLY A 366 -16.67 -22.54 1.51
C GLY A 366 -15.26 -22.35 0.95
N ALA A 367 -14.51 -21.38 1.49
CA ALA A 367 -13.11 -21.19 1.13
C ALA A 367 -12.22 -22.03 2.05
N ASP A 368 -11.39 -22.90 1.47
CA ASP A 368 -10.58 -23.86 2.22
C ASP A 368 -9.09 -23.58 2.10
N THR A 369 -8.34 -23.94 3.16
CA THR A 369 -6.87 -23.95 3.11
C THR A 369 -6.32 -25.36 3.30
N ILE A 370 -5.58 -25.80 2.29
CA ILE A 370 -4.80 -27.03 2.28
C ILE A 370 -3.36 -26.67 2.70
N ARG A 371 -2.88 -27.28 3.78
CA ARG A 371 -1.49 -27.10 4.25
C ARG A 371 -0.70 -28.37 4.05
N LEU A 372 0.34 -28.32 3.22
CA LEU A 372 1.21 -29.47 3.03
C LEU A 372 1.99 -29.74 4.33
N ARG A 373 2.19 -31.03 4.60
CA ARG A 373 2.93 -31.52 5.78
C ARG A 373 4.20 -32.27 5.42
N GLU A 374 4.31 -32.65 4.17
CA GLU A 374 5.42 -33.40 3.61
C GLU A 374 5.49 -33.11 2.11
N SER A 375 6.63 -33.46 1.51
CA SER A 375 6.76 -33.44 0.06
C SER A 375 6.05 -34.65 -0.54
N ILE A 376 5.36 -34.45 -1.66
CA ILE A 376 4.48 -35.42 -2.31
C ILE A 376 5.02 -35.69 -3.71
N VAL A 377 5.07 -36.97 -4.10
CA VAL A 377 5.32 -37.40 -5.49
C VAL A 377 4.02 -37.99 -6.02
N LEU A 378 3.54 -37.47 -7.15
CA LEU A 378 2.27 -37.90 -7.74
C LEU A 378 2.40 -39.27 -8.39
N ASP A 379 1.56 -40.21 -7.97
CA ASP A 379 1.41 -41.52 -8.61
C ASP A 379 0.19 -41.58 -9.56
N ALA A 380 -0.72 -40.61 -9.42
CA ALA A 380 -1.90 -40.36 -10.23
C ALA A 380 -2.13 -38.84 -10.38
N PRO A 381 -2.86 -38.37 -11.41
CA PRO A 381 -3.19 -36.96 -11.56
C PRO A 381 -4.08 -36.47 -10.41
N LEU A 382 -3.88 -35.23 -9.96
CA LEU A 382 -4.73 -34.60 -8.97
C LEU A 382 -6.09 -34.22 -9.58
N PRO A 383 -7.18 -34.21 -8.79
CA PRO A 383 -8.45 -33.64 -9.22
C PRO A 383 -8.31 -32.14 -9.54
N PRO A 384 -9.03 -31.62 -10.55
CA PRO A 384 -9.01 -30.19 -10.85
C PRO A 384 -9.62 -29.38 -9.71
N ILE A 385 -9.07 -28.20 -9.46
CA ILE A 385 -9.58 -27.23 -8.48
C ILE A 385 -10.73 -26.47 -9.13
N THR A 386 -11.90 -26.50 -8.49
CA THR A 386 -13.15 -25.90 -8.99
C THR A 386 -13.82 -24.98 -7.97
N SER A 387 -13.30 -24.91 -6.73
CA SER A 387 -13.75 -24.02 -5.67
C SER A 387 -12.69 -22.97 -5.32
N GLN A 388 -12.97 -22.17 -4.28
CA GLN A 388 -12.01 -21.24 -3.71
C GLN A 388 -11.08 -21.98 -2.74
N VAL A 389 -9.80 -22.14 -3.10
CA VAL A 389 -8.85 -22.89 -2.27
C VAL A 389 -7.49 -22.19 -2.18
N THR A 390 -6.90 -22.22 -0.98
CA THR A 390 -5.50 -21.85 -0.78
C THR A 390 -4.66 -23.11 -0.54
N ILE A 391 -3.65 -23.33 -1.37
CA ILE A 391 -2.61 -24.35 -1.19
C ILE A 391 -1.37 -23.67 -0.58
N ASP A 392 -1.16 -23.86 0.73
CA ASP A 392 0.02 -23.37 1.46
C ASP A 392 1.00 -24.53 1.68
N GLY A 393 2.08 -24.56 0.90
CA GLY A 393 3.00 -25.69 0.95
C GLY A 393 4.00 -25.67 2.08
N LYS A 394 4.11 -24.60 2.89
CA LYS A 394 5.08 -24.52 4.01
C LYS A 394 6.54 -24.84 3.63
N GLY A 395 6.92 -24.69 2.37
CA GLY A 395 8.23 -25.02 1.79
C GLY A 395 8.35 -26.45 1.25
N TYR A 396 7.31 -27.28 1.38
CA TYR A 396 7.29 -28.64 0.84
C TYR A 396 7.14 -28.65 -0.70
N THR A 397 7.48 -29.80 -1.28
CA THR A 397 7.49 -30.02 -2.74
C THR A 397 6.32 -30.88 -3.18
N VAL A 398 5.70 -30.55 -4.31
CA VAL A 398 4.83 -31.47 -5.05
C VAL A 398 5.51 -31.78 -6.39
N ASP A 399 5.78 -33.06 -6.62
CA ASP A 399 6.52 -33.58 -7.76
C ASP A 399 5.56 -34.31 -8.71
N GLY A 400 5.44 -33.83 -9.96
CA GLY A 400 4.60 -34.43 -11.01
C GLY A 400 5.16 -35.72 -11.61
N ASP A 401 6.33 -36.18 -11.14
CA ASP A 401 7.01 -37.42 -11.54
C ASP A 401 7.29 -37.50 -13.05
N ASN A 402 7.38 -36.35 -13.73
CA ASN A 402 7.49 -36.22 -15.19
C ASN A 402 6.32 -36.86 -15.97
N ARG A 403 5.20 -37.13 -15.29
CA ARG A 403 4.03 -37.84 -15.84
C ARG A 403 2.75 -37.01 -15.80
N PHE A 404 2.62 -36.12 -14.83
CA PHE A 404 1.36 -35.41 -14.57
C PHE A 404 1.60 -33.91 -14.51
N SER A 405 0.61 -33.13 -14.97
CA SER A 405 0.49 -31.75 -14.51
C SER A 405 0.20 -31.78 -13.01
N VAL A 406 0.80 -30.86 -12.26
CA VAL A 406 0.73 -30.93 -10.80
C VAL A 406 -0.65 -30.47 -10.32
N PHE A 407 -1.11 -29.31 -10.78
CA PHE A 407 -2.44 -28.76 -10.47
C PHE A 407 -3.15 -28.27 -11.73
N GLU A 408 -4.45 -28.52 -11.78
CA GLU A 408 -5.36 -28.00 -12.80
C GLU A 408 -6.40 -27.12 -12.11
N VAL A 409 -6.72 -25.95 -12.66
CA VAL A 409 -7.73 -25.02 -12.13
C VAL A 409 -8.79 -24.76 -13.19
N VAL A 410 -10.03 -25.12 -12.90
CA VAL A 410 -11.15 -25.03 -13.86
C VAL A 410 -12.27 -24.18 -13.23
N GLY A 411 -12.31 -22.89 -13.59
CA GLY A 411 -13.34 -21.94 -13.10
C GLY A 411 -13.30 -21.64 -11.60
N GLY A 412 -12.28 -22.11 -10.88
CA GLY A 412 -12.07 -21.88 -9.44
C GLY A 412 -11.16 -20.68 -9.15
N GLN A 413 -11.10 -20.29 -7.87
CA GLN A 413 -10.16 -19.29 -7.35
C GLN A 413 -9.06 -20.00 -6.54
N ALA A 414 -7.85 -20.11 -7.09
CA ALA A 414 -6.77 -20.87 -6.47
C ALA A 414 -5.61 -19.97 -6.03
N VAL A 415 -5.25 -20.02 -4.75
CA VAL A 415 -4.06 -19.36 -4.22
C VAL A 415 -2.98 -20.41 -3.95
N PHE A 416 -1.83 -20.30 -4.61
CA PHE A 416 -0.67 -21.15 -4.39
C PHE A 416 0.41 -20.36 -3.66
N LYS A 417 0.81 -20.81 -2.46
CA LYS A 417 1.86 -20.14 -1.69
C LYS A 417 2.85 -21.04 -0.99
N ASN A 418 4.08 -20.57 -0.86
CA ASN A 418 5.15 -21.20 -0.08
C ASN A 418 5.41 -22.66 -0.48
N LEU A 419 5.58 -22.98 -1.76
CA LEU A 419 5.74 -24.37 -2.20
C LEU A 419 6.66 -24.53 -3.40
N ARG A 420 7.13 -25.75 -3.62
CA ARG A 420 7.94 -26.11 -4.79
C ARG A 420 7.14 -27.04 -5.68
N LEU A 421 7.05 -26.71 -6.96
CA LEU A 421 6.35 -27.52 -7.96
C LEU A 421 7.37 -27.98 -8.99
N ILE A 422 7.61 -29.29 -9.04
CA ILE A 422 8.71 -29.85 -9.82
C ILE A 422 8.29 -30.98 -10.75
N ASN A 423 9.03 -31.14 -11.84
CA ASN A 423 8.88 -32.24 -12.79
C ASN A 423 7.44 -32.44 -13.27
N GLY A 424 6.65 -31.38 -13.30
CA GLY A 424 5.32 -31.37 -13.86
C GLY A 424 5.38 -31.57 -15.37
N ARG A 425 4.45 -32.34 -15.93
CA ARG A 425 4.34 -32.58 -17.36
C ARG A 425 2.92 -32.40 -17.86
N GLY A 426 2.69 -31.37 -18.66
CA GLY A 426 1.43 -31.13 -19.35
C GLY A 426 1.08 -32.30 -20.26
N ALA A 427 -0.07 -32.94 -20.03
CA ALA A 427 -0.49 -34.15 -20.74
C ALA A 427 -1.14 -33.84 -22.10
N GLY A 428 -0.38 -33.19 -23.00
CA GLY A 428 -0.89 -32.71 -24.29
C GLY A 428 -1.48 -31.30 -24.25
N GLU A 429 -1.51 -30.67 -23.08
CA GLU A 429 -2.02 -29.31 -22.80
C GLU A 429 -0.93 -28.43 -22.17
N GLU A 430 -1.33 -27.25 -21.73
CA GLU A 430 -0.51 -26.08 -21.43
C GLU A 430 -0.21 -26.11 -19.91
N GLY A 431 0.89 -25.54 -19.41
CA GLY A 431 1.15 -25.52 -17.95
C GLY A 431 1.66 -26.84 -17.36
N GLY A 432 2.97 -27.01 -17.22
CA GLY A 432 3.54 -28.26 -16.72
C GLY A 432 3.29 -28.50 -15.23
N ALA A 433 3.31 -27.43 -14.41
CA ALA A 433 3.00 -27.49 -13.00
C ALA A 433 1.57 -27.02 -12.70
N ILE A 434 1.14 -25.90 -13.27
CA ILE A 434 -0.19 -25.34 -13.08
C ILE A 434 -0.79 -25.06 -14.46
N ASP A 435 -1.91 -25.70 -14.76
CA ASP A 435 -2.76 -25.37 -15.90
C ASP A 435 -4.06 -24.72 -15.39
N ALA A 436 -4.34 -23.49 -15.82
CA ALA A 436 -5.51 -22.73 -15.42
C ALA A 436 -6.38 -22.40 -16.64
N HIS A 437 -7.58 -22.97 -16.68
CA HIS A 437 -8.51 -22.88 -17.80
C HIS A 437 -9.43 -21.65 -17.72
N THR A 438 -10.29 -21.49 -18.73
CA THR A 438 -11.19 -20.33 -18.89
C THR A 438 -11.96 -20.00 -17.61
N ASP A 439 -11.88 -18.71 -17.23
CA ASP A 439 -12.49 -18.10 -16.03
C ASP A 439 -11.83 -18.48 -14.69
N ALA A 440 -10.71 -19.19 -14.68
CA ALA A 440 -9.93 -19.39 -13.47
C ALA A 440 -9.30 -18.07 -12.98
N GLU A 441 -9.27 -17.88 -11.67
CA GLU A 441 -8.45 -16.84 -11.05
C GLU A 441 -7.38 -17.49 -10.20
N ILE A 442 -6.12 -17.25 -10.55
CA ILE A 442 -4.99 -17.81 -9.81
C ILE A 442 -4.13 -16.70 -9.20
N LEU A 443 -3.71 -16.93 -7.97
CA LEU A 443 -2.71 -16.12 -7.29
C LEU A 443 -1.56 -17.02 -6.85
N ILE A 444 -0.37 -16.78 -7.39
CA ILE A 444 0.85 -17.53 -7.09
C ILE A 444 1.79 -16.59 -6.34
N SER A 445 2.25 -16.98 -5.16
CA SER A 445 3.16 -16.17 -4.34
C SER A 445 4.20 -17.03 -3.62
N GLN A 446 5.48 -16.70 -3.71
CA GLN A 446 6.55 -17.47 -3.05
C GLN A 446 6.58 -18.94 -3.47
N VAL A 447 6.46 -19.19 -4.77
CA VAL A 447 6.48 -20.54 -5.36
C VAL A 447 7.73 -20.74 -6.20
N THR A 448 8.37 -21.90 -6.07
CA THR A 448 9.48 -22.29 -6.96
C THR A 448 9.01 -23.35 -7.95
N PHE A 449 9.15 -23.07 -9.24
CA PHE A 449 8.85 -23.99 -10.33
C PHE A 449 10.15 -24.53 -10.90
N THR A 450 10.39 -25.85 -10.81
CA THR A 450 11.64 -26.44 -11.32
C THR A 450 11.41 -27.59 -12.28
N ASN A 451 12.07 -27.54 -13.44
CA ASN A 451 12.06 -28.65 -14.41
C ASN A 451 10.66 -29.10 -14.84
N ASN A 452 9.72 -28.16 -14.95
CA ASN A 452 8.39 -28.45 -15.47
C ASN A 452 8.38 -28.33 -16.99
N THR A 453 7.55 -29.15 -17.64
CA THR A 453 7.49 -29.28 -19.11
C THR A 453 6.07 -29.24 -19.64
N ALA A 454 5.81 -28.52 -20.73
CA ALA A 454 4.49 -28.46 -21.38
C ALA A 454 4.58 -28.05 -22.86
N ASN A 455 3.44 -27.97 -23.54
CA ASN A 455 3.37 -27.42 -24.89
C ASN A 455 3.49 -25.89 -24.90
N SER A 456 2.75 -25.19 -24.03
CA SER A 456 2.96 -23.78 -23.74
C SER A 456 3.01 -23.59 -22.22
N GLY A 457 3.77 -22.61 -21.73
CA GLY A 457 3.86 -22.35 -20.30
C GLY A 457 4.52 -23.51 -19.56
N GLY A 458 5.82 -23.71 -19.74
CA GLY A 458 6.52 -24.91 -19.25
C GLY A 458 6.25 -25.22 -17.78
N ALA A 459 6.05 -24.20 -16.95
CA ALA A 459 5.53 -24.33 -15.59
C ALA A 459 4.06 -23.93 -15.46
N VAL A 460 3.67 -22.74 -15.96
CA VAL A 460 2.35 -22.17 -15.73
C VAL A 460 1.72 -21.75 -17.04
N ALA A 461 0.51 -22.21 -17.31
CA ALA A 461 -0.34 -21.67 -18.37
C ALA A 461 -1.65 -21.15 -17.79
N VAL A 462 -2.12 -20.02 -18.31
CA VAL A 462 -3.41 -19.45 -17.93
C VAL A 462 -4.18 -19.01 -19.16
N HIS A 463 -5.41 -19.49 -19.27
CA HIS A 463 -6.35 -19.22 -20.34
C HIS A 463 -7.54 -18.42 -19.83
N GLY A 464 -7.68 -17.16 -20.23
CA GLY A 464 -8.76 -16.29 -19.75
C GLY A 464 -8.63 -15.96 -18.26
N GLY A 465 -9.68 -15.40 -17.67
CA GLY A 465 -9.70 -15.08 -16.24
C GLY A 465 -8.60 -14.10 -15.80
N ARG A 466 -8.07 -14.31 -14.59
CA ARG A 466 -7.10 -13.41 -13.94
C ARG A 466 -5.93 -14.17 -13.33
N ALA A 467 -4.71 -13.66 -13.50
CA ALA A 467 -3.52 -14.24 -12.91
C ALA A 467 -2.67 -13.22 -12.17
N GLY A 468 -2.41 -13.46 -10.89
CA GLY A 468 -1.38 -12.78 -10.12
C GLY A 468 -0.20 -13.71 -9.90
N ILE A 469 1.03 -13.33 -10.28
CA ILE A 469 2.22 -14.15 -9.99
C ILE A 469 3.29 -13.26 -9.37
N TYR A 470 3.60 -13.51 -8.10
CA TYR A 470 4.47 -12.67 -7.31
C TYR A 470 5.58 -13.49 -6.63
N ASN A 471 6.76 -12.91 -6.41
CA ASN A 471 7.81 -13.49 -5.56
C ASN A 471 8.19 -14.93 -5.90
N SER A 472 8.19 -15.29 -7.17
CA SER A 472 8.27 -16.70 -7.58
C SER A 472 9.47 -16.92 -8.48
N HIS A 473 10.07 -18.10 -8.36
CA HIS A 473 11.28 -18.48 -9.09
C HIS A 473 10.95 -19.61 -10.06
N PHE A 474 11.25 -19.40 -11.33
CA PHE A 474 11.12 -20.38 -12.40
C PHE A 474 12.52 -20.80 -12.85
N LEU A 475 12.87 -22.05 -12.56
CA LEU A 475 14.17 -22.66 -12.84
C LEU A 475 14.02 -23.83 -13.83
N ASP A 476 14.75 -23.77 -14.95
CA ASP A 476 14.88 -24.86 -15.91
C ASP A 476 13.54 -25.43 -16.44
N ASN A 477 12.49 -24.59 -16.55
CA ASN A 477 11.22 -25.02 -17.14
C ASN A 477 11.31 -24.96 -18.67
N SER A 478 10.60 -25.84 -19.36
CA SER A 478 10.64 -25.88 -20.82
C SER A 478 9.27 -26.04 -21.46
N ALA A 479 9.07 -25.32 -22.57
CA ALA A 479 7.87 -25.43 -23.39
C ALA A 479 8.23 -25.84 -24.82
N GLU A 480 7.39 -26.66 -25.47
CA GLU A 480 7.59 -26.97 -26.88
C GLU A 480 7.34 -25.73 -27.77
N ASP A 481 6.26 -24.98 -27.54
CA ASP A 481 5.84 -23.84 -28.37
C ASP A 481 6.14 -22.47 -27.73
N LYS A 482 5.38 -22.09 -26.68
CA LYS A 482 5.36 -20.72 -26.14
C LYS A 482 5.64 -20.65 -24.64
N GLY A 483 6.28 -19.58 -24.19
CA GLY A 483 6.44 -19.29 -22.76
C GLY A 483 7.18 -20.39 -22.01
N GLY A 484 8.51 -20.45 -22.14
CA GLY A 484 9.33 -21.52 -21.54
C GLY A 484 9.07 -21.79 -20.06
N ALA A 485 8.64 -20.77 -19.32
CA ALA A 485 8.14 -20.88 -17.96
C ALA A 485 6.64 -20.57 -17.84
N ILE A 486 6.21 -19.42 -18.37
CA ILE A 486 4.84 -18.90 -18.16
C ILE A 486 4.21 -18.53 -19.49
N TRP A 487 2.95 -18.89 -19.68
CA TRP A 487 2.19 -18.47 -20.84
C TRP A 487 0.78 -17.97 -20.47
N PHE A 488 0.38 -16.84 -21.04
CA PHE A 488 -0.93 -16.22 -20.86
C PHE A 488 -1.70 -16.17 -22.19
N ASP A 489 -2.99 -16.50 -22.17
CA ASP A 489 -3.88 -16.44 -23.34
C ASP A 489 -5.22 -15.83 -22.99
N ALA A 490 -5.55 -14.65 -23.53
CA ALA A 490 -6.75 -13.87 -23.20
C ALA A 490 -6.91 -13.54 -21.70
N THR A 491 -5.82 -13.54 -20.95
CA THR A 491 -5.79 -13.42 -19.48
C THR A 491 -5.48 -12.00 -19.05
N CYS A 492 -6.16 -11.49 -18.02
CA CYS A 492 -5.72 -10.27 -17.34
C CYS A 492 -4.69 -10.63 -16.26
N TYR A 493 -3.41 -10.31 -16.47
CA TYR A 493 -2.37 -10.65 -15.49
C TYR A 493 -1.69 -9.45 -14.86
N ASP A 494 -1.14 -9.69 -13.67
CA ASP A 494 -0.21 -8.83 -12.97
C ASP A 494 0.91 -9.70 -12.36
N ILE A 495 2.15 -9.43 -12.75
CA ILE A 495 3.31 -10.20 -12.30
C ILE A 495 4.36 -9.29 -11.68
N GLY A 496 4.96 -9.74 -10.57
CA GLY A 496 5.90 -8.92 -9.80
C GLY A 496 6.99 -9.74 -9.13
N ASN A 497 8.22 -9.24 -9.16
CA ASN A 497 9.37 -9.86 -8.47
C ASN A 497 9.56 -11.35 -8.84
N LEU A 498 9.82 -11.61 -10.12
CA LEU A 498 10.03 -12.96 -10.64
C LEU A 498 11.49 -13.21 -10.97
N GLU A 499 12.02 -14.36 -10.55
CA GLU A 499 13.33 -14.85 -10.98
C GLU A 499 13.13 -15.91 -12.08
N LEU A 500 13.73 -15.70 -13.24
CA LEU A 500 13.70 -16.60 -14.39
C LEU A 500 15.12 -17.07 -14.70
N GLU A 501 15.41 -18.36 -14.49
CA GLU A 501 16.72 -18.96 -14.73
C GLU A 501 16.58 -20.24 -15.57
N GLY A 502 17.34 -20.35 -16.67
CA GLY A 502 17.41 -21.58 -17.47
C GLY A 502 16.15 -22.01 -18.23
N ASN A 503 15.11 -21.17 -18.28
CA ASN A 503 13.85 -21.53 -18.96
C ASN A 503 13.99 -21.49 -20.50
N SER A 504 13.27 -22.36 -21.22
CA SER A 504 13.46 -22.49 -22.68
C SER A 504 12.16 -22.80 -23.46
N SER A 505 12.08 -22.34 -24.72
CA SER A 505 11.03 -22.72 -25.68
C SER A 505 11.57 -22.94 -27.09
N THR A 506 10.99 -23.87 -27.86
CA THR A 506 11.60 -24.36 -29.12
C THR A 506 11.23 -23.58 -30.39
N THR A 507 10.03 -23.00 -30.49
CA THR A 507 9.53 -22.37 -31.74
C THR A 507 9.53 -20.83 -31.71
N ARG A 508 9.36 -20.20 -30.55
CA ARG A 508 9.37 -18.73 -30.38
C ARG A 508 10.40 -18.30 -29.34
N ARG A 509 11.11 -17.19 -29.61
CA ARG A 509 11.94 -16.52 -28.59
C ARG A 509 10.99 -15.80 -27.63
N PRO A 510 10.86 -16.24 -26.36
CA PRO A 510 9.94 -15.66 -25.40
C PRO A 510 10.42 -14.26 -24.99
N TYR A 511 9.51 -13.42 -24.48
CA TYR A 511 9.89 -12.22 -23.74
C TYR A 511 10.58 -12.66 -22.44
N TRP A 512 11.63 -11.93 -22.04
CA TRP A 512 12.41 -12.20 -20.81
C TRP A 512 12.93 -13.65 -20.65
N SER A 513 13.21 -14.35 -21.75
CA SER A 513 13.73 -15.72 -21.75
C SER A 513 12.81 -16.78 -21.10
N GLY A 514 11.52 -16.49 -20.86
CA GLY A 514 10.61 -17.46 -20.24
C GLY A 514 9.11 -17.15 -20.25
N ILE A 515 8.67 -15.95 -20.64
CA ILE A 515 7.25 -15.54 -20.61
C ILE A 515 6.75 -15.25 -22.03
N ASP A 516 5.55 -15.71 -22.36
CA ASP A 516 4.87 -15.36 -23.62
C ASP A 516 3.38 -15.06 -23.34
N GLU A 517 2.76 -14.25 -24.19
CA GLU A 517 1.35 -13.83 -24.05
C GLU A 517 0.63 -13.80 -25.40
N ARG A 518 -0.68 -14.05 -25.38
CA ARG A 518 -1.58 -13.93 -26.53
C ARG A 518 -2.89 -13.27 -26.10
N ASP A 519 -3.40 -12.35 -26.90
CA ASP A 519 -4.73 -11.75 -26.76
C ASP A 519 -5.04 -11.12 -25.38
N THR A 520 -4.02 -10.70 -24.62
CA THR A 520 -4.16 -9.96 -23.35
C THR A 520 -5.07 -8.72 -23.52
N PRO A 521 -6.12 -8.54 -22.71
CA PRO A 521 -7.04 -7.40 -22.83
C PRO A 521 -6.34 -6.04 -22.70
N SER A 522 -6.80 -5.04 -23.46
CA SER A 522 -6.23 -3.68 -23.40
C SER A 522 -6.40 -3.06 -22.01
N GLY A 523 -5.30 -2.65 -21.37
CA GLY A 523 -5.29 -2.14 -19.99
C GLY A 523 -5.04 -3.21 -18.93
N CYS A 524 -4.87 -4.47 -19.34
CA CYS A 524 -4.35 -5.57 -18.54
C CYS A 524 -2.91 -5.91 -18.97
N GLY A 525 -2.16 -6.59 -18.09
CA GLY A 525 -0.77 -6.96 -18.34
C GLY A 525 0.20 -5.94 -17.74
N ALA A 526 0.59 -6.18 -16.49
CA ALA A 526 1.64 -5.43 -15.81
C ALA A 526 2.73 -6.40 -15.34
N GLY A 527 3.99 -6.00 -15.50
CA GLY A 527 5.16 -6.79 -15.13
C GLY A 527 6.22 -5.93 -14.46
N THR A 528 6.69 -6.34 -13.28
CA THR A 528 7.51 -5.53 -12.39
C THR A 528 8.59 -6.41 -11.75
N GLY A 529 9.81 -5.90 -11.53
CA GLY A 529 10.87 -6.67 -10.85
C GLY A 529 11.22 -8.03 -11.50
N ILE A 530 11.30 -8.13 -12.83
CA ILE A 530 11.62 -9.40 -13.51
C ILE A 530 13.12 -9.53 -13.70
N PHE A 531 13.72 -10.54 -13.07
CA PHE A 531 15.15 -10.83 -13.13
C PHE A 531 15.40 -12.07 -13.99
N VAL A 532 16.14 -11.89 -15.08
CA VAL A 532 16.49 -12.98 -16.01
C VAL A 532 17.96 -13.32 -15.85
N ARG A 533 18.27 -14.58 -15.55
CA ARG A 533 19.64 -15.12 -15.57
C ARG A 533 19.75 -16.08 -16.74
N ASP A 534 20.27 -15.56 -17.85
CA ASP A 534 20.68 -16.38 -18.99
C ASP A 534 22.03 -17.05 -18.64
N GLY A 535 22.07 -18.38 -18.67
CA GLY A 535 23.30 -19.18 -18.52
C GLY A 535 24.22 -19.11 -19.72
#